data_AF-A0A7C5FC03-F1
#
_entry.id   AF-A0A7C5FC03-F1
#
_cell.length_a   1.000
_cell.length_b   1.000
_cell.length_c   1.000
_cell.angle_alpha   90.00
_cell.angle_beta   90.00
_cell.angle_gamma   90.00
#
_symmetry.space_group_name_H-M   'P 1'
#
loop_
_entity.id
_entity.type
_entity.pdbx_description
1 polymer ?
#
loop_
_entity_poly.entity_id
_entity_poly.type
_entity_poly.pdbx_seq_one_letter_code
_entity_poly.pdbx_strand_id
1 'polypeptide(L)'
;MMFNKMKVHRYLNLKTYPNLKTKSVSIFVTILLVVCMIPQPISQQISQADAQQPTIRVINDEGIDENSDGFLDLLKINAEFSLPEGNYTVASELHSVSTPSLVYFITKISQRHVYFDGKDNGLEEYSFIFNGTIIYNSAHDGPYLVKIVLISEDSDFQVETSYTTKSYSYNSFSPSHAQPLRPEHIPEATFGDDSITIRNKVFVVNLNRTMPEITYYYASDNGTTGKFVMKYTKVHAFQDKNKNLVFDNDESLAHANVRFQKWHIGNINIARDLAKGDYIEFDMASSLDFLDKNFLKVCEIGIKFHYFIATGNTTVTYGNYTITGGVEMKIDIIFTISEPDKLTSLGANYIALEHVLSDEKSMHDYRIYERSGIR
;
A
#
# COMPACT_ATOMS: atom_id res chain seq x y z
N MET A 1 18.73 0.72 -12.44
CA MET A 1 18.12 0.19 -11.21
C MET A 1 18.50 -1.28 -11.14
N MET A 2 19.41 -1.68 -10.25
CA MET A 2 19.72 -3.11 -10.03
C MET A 2 18.92 -3.56 -8.82
N PHE A 3 18.00 -4.51 -8.99
CA PHE A 3 17.30 -5.11 -7.88
C PHE A 3 18.20 -6.13 -7.20
N ASN A 4 18.72 -5.77 -6.01
CA ASN A 4 19.35 -6.73 -5.13
C ASN A 4 18.31 -7.74 -4.61
N LYS A 5 18.72 -9.01 -4.46
CA LYS A 5 17.85 -10.16 -4.17
C LYS A 5 16.93 -9.93 -2.96
N MET A 6 15.61 -9.98 -3.16
CA MET A 6 14.57 -9.87 -2.12
C MET A 6 13.62 -11.11 -2.15
N LYS A 7 12.98 -11.49 -1.02
CA LYS A 7 12.26 -12.78 -0.79
C LYS A 7 11.11 -12.69 0.29
N VAL A 8 9.76 -12.83 0.02
CA VAL A 8 8.58 -12.89 1.00
C VAL A 8 7.17 -13.48 0.51
N HIS A 9 6.81 -14.77 0.73
CA HIS A 9 5.45 -15.41 0.49
C HIS A 9 4.35 -15.06 1.46
N ARG A 10 3.20 -15.68 1.18
CA ARG A 10 2.42 -16.39 2.19
C ARG A 10 1.99 -17.83 1.77
N TYR A 11 2.01 -18.78 2.71
CA TYR A 11 1.45 -20.15 2.60
C TYR A 11 0.13 -20.30 3.39
N LEU A 12 -0.73 -21.24 2.97
CA LEU A 12 -1.90 -21.69 3.73
C LEU A 12 -1.61 -22.98 4.51
N ASN A 13 -1.72 -22.99 5.84
CA ASN A 13 -1.69 -24.24 6.60
C ASN A 13 -3.01 -24.99 6.46
N LEU A 14 -3.02 -26.14 5.79
CA LEU A 14 -4.22 -26.96 5.61
C LEU A 14 -4.64 -27.69 6.89
N LYS A 15 -3.71 -27.92 7.84
CA LYS A 15 -3.97 -28.69 9.07
C LYS A 15 -4.70 -27.89 10.16
N THR A 16 -4.71 -26.56 10.08
CA THR A 16 -5.42 -25.70 11.05
C THR A 16 -6.93 -25.64 10.84
N TYR A 17 -7.47 -26.26 9.77
CA TYR A 17 -8.88 -26.17 9.40
C TYR A 17 -9.57 -27.55 9.19
N PRO A 18 -9.60 -28.44 10.18
CA PRO A 18 -10.08 -29.83 10.03
C PRO A 18 -11.59 -30.02 9.80
N ASN A 19 -12.38 -28.94 9.68
CA ASN A 19 -13.85 -28.98 9.54
C ASN A 19 -14.37 -28.24 8.29
N LEU A 20 -13.54 -28.07 7.24
CA LEU A 20 -13.90 -27.39 5.99
C LEU A 20 -14.77 -28.23 5.04
N LYS A 21 -15.97 -28.66 5.47
CA LYS A 21 -16.86 -29.41 4.57
C LYS A 21 -17.60 -28.57 3.52
N THR A 22 -17.70 -27.25 3.69
CA THR A 22 -18.42 -26.35 2.75
C THR A 22 -17.99 -24.85 2.79
N LYS A 23 -16.90 -24.48 3.47
CA LYS A 23 -16.53 -23.06 3.64
C LYS A 23 -15.35 -22.66 2.77
N SER A 24 -15.52 -21.62 1.95
CA SER A 24 -14.42 -20.95 1.26
C SER A 24 -13.40 -20.42 2.26
N VAL A 25 -12.13 -20.71 2.03
CA VAL A 25 -11.01 -20.12 2.76
C VAL A 25 -10.53 -18.92 1.97
N SER A 26 -10.67 -17.72 2.53
CA SER A 26 -10.09 -16.51 1.92
C SER A 26 -8.70 -16.26 2.49
N ILE A 27 -7.73 -16.01 1.62
CA ILE A 27 -6.36 -15.62 1.98
C ILE A 27 -6.15 -14.16 1.56
N PHE A 28 -5.45 -13.37 2.37
CA PHE A 28 -5.04 -12.01 2.02
C PHE A 28 -3.52 -11.97 1.86
N VAL A 29 -3.06 -11.81 0.61
CA VAL A 29 -1.65 -11.83 0.22
C VAL A 29 -1.26 -10.50 -0.40
N THR A 30 -1.36 -9.41 0.35
CA THR A 30 -0.88 -8.10 -0.12
C THR A 30 0.60 -8.16 -0.46
N ILE A 31 0.88 -8.01 -1.75
CA ILE A 31 2.18 -7.63 -2.31
C ILE A 31 2.28 -6.11 -2.21
N LEU A 32 3.17 -5.63 -1.34
CA LEU A 32 3.51 -4.22 -1.19
C LEU A 32 4.72 -3.91 -2.09
N LEU A 33 4.49 -3.23 -3.21
CA LEU A 33 5.53 -2.91 -4.19
C LEU A 33 6.02 -1.46 -3.99
N VAL A 34 6.73 -1.19 -2.89
CA VAL A 34 7.29 0.15 -2.64
C VAL A 34 8.48 0.40 -3.56
N VAL A 35 8.33 1.33 -4.50
CA VAL A 35 9.42 1.82 -5.33
C VAL A 35 10.18 2.92 -4.57
N CYS A 36 10.88 2.55 -3.49
CA CYS A 36 11.77 3.47 -2.79
C CYS A 36 13.02 3.77 -3.64
N MET A 37 13.23 5.04 -3.98
CA MET A 37 14.49 5.52 -4.54
C MET A 37 15.43 5.95 -3.40
N ILE A 38 16.55 5.25 -3.25
CA ILE A 38 17.58 5.56 -2.25
C ILE A 38 18.67 6.41 -2.92
N PRO A 39 18.95 7.66 -2.48
CA PRO A 39 20.14 8.39 -2.92
C PRO A 39 21.42 7.69 -2.40
N GLN A 40 22.49 7.67 -3.20
CA GLN A 40 23.74 7.08 -2.75
C GLN A 40 24.45 7.98 -1.72
N PRO A 41 25.03 7.42 -0.64
CA PRO A 41 25.74 8.21 0.35
C PRO A 41 27.06 8.74 -0.22
N ILE A 42 27.18 10.07 -0.30
CA ILE A 42 28.47 10.73 -0.51
C ILE A 42 29.13 10.87 0.87
N SER A 43 30.20 10.12 1.12
CA SER A 43 30.97 10.27 2.35
C SER A 43 31.77 11.58 2.34
N GLN A 44 31.22 12.63 2.95
CA GLN A 44 31.98 13.82 3.34
C GLN A 44 32.21 13.83 4.85
N GLN A 45 33.47 13.98 5.26
CA GLN A 45 33.81 14.28 6.64
C GLN A 45 33.50 15.75 6.92
N ILE A 46 32.35 16.01 7.55
CA ILE A 46 31.98 17.35 7.99
C ILE A 46 32.78 17.70 9.25
N SER A 47 33.54 18.80 9.18
CA SER A 47 34.18 19.40 10.36
C SER A 47 33.12 19.97 11.30
N GLN A 48 33.30 19.83 12.62
CA GLN A 48 32.40 20.37 13.65
C GLN A 48 32.32 21.91 13.59
N ALA A 49 31.41 22.43 12.77
CA ALA A 49 30.78 23.73 12.98
C ALA A 49 29.68 23.58 14.06
N ASP A 50 29.32 24.68 14.72
CA ASP A 50 28.29 24.68 15.76
C ASP A 50 27.01 24.00 15.28
N ALA A 51 26.68 22.85 15.88
CA ALA A 51 25.53 22.05 15.50
C ALA A 51 24.23 22.80 15.87
N GLN A 52 23.68 23.52 14.89
CA GLN A 52 22.40 24.20 15.01
C GLN A 52 21.34 23.17 15.40
N GLN A 53 20.73 23.36 16.58
CA GLN A 53 19.76 22.40 17.08
C GLN A 53 18.56 22.34 16.13
N PRO A 54 18.08 21.13 15.79
CA PRO A 54 16.92 20.96 14.93
C PRO A 54 15.68 21.61 15.54
N THR A 55 14.96 22.41 14.76
CA THR A 55 13.77 23.15 15.21
C THR A 55 12.59 22.96 14.26
N ILE A 56 11.38 23.04 14.83
CA ILE A 56 10.12 23.08 14.08
C ILE A 56 9.36 24.34 14.51
N ARG A 57 8.96 25.14 13.53
CA ARG A 57 8.22 26.39 13.71
C ARG A 57 6.95 26.36 12.87
N VAL A 58 5.80 26.25 13.50
CA VAL A 58 4.53 26.39 12.78
C VAL A 58 4.34 27.85 12.36
N ILE A 59 4.10 28.06 11.07
CA ILE A 59 3.97 29.38 10.45
C ILE A 59 2.51 29.86 10.58
N ASN A 60 1.57 29.04 10.11
CA ASN A 60 0.15 29.36 10.09
C ASN A 60 -0.74 28.11 9.90
N ASP A 61 -2.03 28.35 10.04
CA ASP A 61 -3.14 27.45 9.76
C ASP A 61 -4.12 28.08 8.75
N GLU A 62 -4.76 27.27 7.92
CA GLU A 62 -5.82 27.71 7.00
C GLU A 62 -6.90 26.64 6.83
N GLY A 63 -8.16 27.06 6.85
CA GLY A 63 -9.27 26.25 6.38
C GLY A 63 -9.39 26.36 4.86
N ILE A 64 -9.54 25.24 4.16
CA ILE A 64 -9.69 25.20 2.71
C ILE A 64 -11.07 24.64 2.38
N ASP A 65 -11.86 25.42 1.64
CA ASP A 65 -13.04 24.99 0.90
C ASP A 65 -12.56 24.70 -0.55
N GLU A 66 -12.56 23.43 -0.96
CA GLU A 66 -12.04 23.02 -2.28
C GLU A 66 -13.12 23.04 -3.37
N ASN A 67 -14.40 22.95 -2.98
CA ASN A 67 -15.53 22.80 -3.90
C ASN A 67 -16.38 24.09 -4.03
N SER A 68 -16.12 25.09 -3.19
CA SER A 68 -16.84 26.37 -3.03
C SER A 68 -18.30 26.24 -2.59
N ASP A 69 -18.64 25.23 -1.78
CA ASP A 69 -19.98 25.01 -1.21
C ASP A 69 -20.24 25.81 0.08
N GLY A 70 -19.20 26.46 0.63
CA GLY A 70 -19.27 27.26 1.85
C GLY A 70 -18.87 26.50 3.13
N PHE A 71 -18.52 25.22 3.03
CA PHE A 71 -17.92 24.43 4.10
C PHE A 71 -16.42 24.19 3.87
N LEU A 72 -15.67 24.06 4.95
CA LEU A 72 -14.27 23.71 4.93
C LEU A 72 -14.11 22.20 4.70
N ASP A 73 -13.40 21.85 3.65
CA ASP A 73 -13.06 20.48 3.30
C ASP A 73 -11.80 19.99 4.03
N LEU A 74 -10.86 20.90 4.30
CA LEU A 74 -9.56 20.59 4.89
C LEU A 74 -9.15 21.66 5.92
N LEU A 75 -8.37 21.24 6.92
CA LEU A 75 -7.57 22.13 7.77
C LEU A 75 -6.10 21.89 7.47
N LYS A 76 -5.43 22.88 6.88
CA LYS A 76 -4.01 22.83 6.50
C LYS A 76 -3.17 23.60 7.51
N ILE A 77 -2.07 23.00 7.97
CA ILE A 77 -1.09 23.58 8.87
C ILE A 77 0.26 23.64 8.15
N ASN A 78 0.85 24.83 8.04
CA ASN A 78 2.15 25.04 7.41
C ASN A 78 3.22 25.21 8.49
N ALA A 79 4.28 24.41 8.42
CA ALA A 79 5.39 24.46 9.36
C ALA A 79 6.75 24.51 8.64
N GLU A 80 7.63 25.32 9.18
CA GLU A 80 9.04 25.47 8.81
C GLU A 80 9.87 24.53 9.68
N PHE A 81 10.75 23.77 9.04
CA PHE A 81 11.70 22.86 9.68
C PHE A 81 13.09 23.42 9.44
N SER A 82 13.98 23.41 10.45
CA SER A 82 15.42 23.65 10.26
C SER A 82 16.15 22.47 10.86
N LEU A 83 16.71 21.61 10.01
CA LEU A 83 17.30 20.32 10.39
C LEU A 83 18.66 20.09 9.71
N PRO A 84 19.56 19.30 10.33
CA PRO A 84 20.71 18.73 9.64
C PRO A 84 20.31 17.83 8.46
N GLU A 85 21.21 17.65 7.49
CA GLU A 85 21.03 16.67 6.41
C GLU A 85 20.79 15.25 6.99
N GLY A 86 19.80 14.52 6.46
CA GLY A 86 19.50 13.16 6.91
C GLY A 86 18.09 12.68 6.59
N ASN A 87 17.78 11.44 6.98
CA ASN A 87 16.45 10.85 6.84
C ASN A 87 15.65 11.03 8.13
N TYR A 88 14.39 11.44 7.98
CA TYR A 88 13.50 11.73 9.10
C TYR A 88 12.08 11.25 8.83
N THR A 89 11.46 10.73 9.87
CA THR A 89 10.04 10.42 9.93
C THR A 89 9.29 11.57 10.58
N VAL A 90 8.39 12.22 9.84
CA VAL A 90 7.57 13.35 10.31
C VAL A 90 6.11 12.91 10.46
N ALA A 91 5.48 13.21 11.62
CA ALA A 91 4.08 12.89 11.89
C ALA A 91 3.37 14.07 12.57
N SER A 92 2.04 14.15 12.44
CA SER A 92 1.25 15.16 13.15
C SER A 92 -0.10 14.65 13.62
N GLU A 93 -0.54 15.12 14.78
CA GLU A 93 -1.80 14.74 15.42
C GLU A 93 -2.65 15.97 15.71
N LEU A 94 -3.94 15.88 15.43
CA LEU A 94 -4.93 16.91 15.73
C LEU A 94 -5.76 16.49 16.94
N HIS A 95 -5.83 17.39 17.91
CA HIS A 95 -6.61 17.20 19.13
C HIS A 95 -7.56 18.39 19.36
N SER A 96 -8.77 18.15 19.87
CA SER A 96 -9.58 19.22 20.48
C SER A 96 -9.20 19.41 21.95
N VAL A 97 -9.23 20.65 22.44
CA VAL A 97 -8.99 20.99 23.84
C VAL A 97 -10.28 21.59 24.41
N SER A 98 -11.08 20.77 25.10
CA SER A 98 -12.31 21.26 25.72
C SER A 98 -12.04 21.98 27.05
N THR A 99 -10.97 21.58 27.74
CA THR A 99 -10.39 22.26 28.90
C THR A 99 -8.87 22.00 28.92
N PRO A 100 -8.06 22.77 29.67
CA PRO A 100 -6.62 22.52 29.80
C PRO A 100 -6.22 21.13 30.32
N SER A 101 -7.17 20.33 30.81
CA SER A 101 -6.95 18.97 31.32
C SER A 101 -7.70 17.88 30.53
N LEU A 102 -8.45 18.23 29.48
CA LEU A 102 -9.19 17.31 28.63
C LEU A 102 -8.83 17.57 27.16
N VAL A 103 -7.99 16.69 26.63
CA VAL A 103 -7.50 16.68 25.25
C VAL A 103 -8.11 15.47 24.55
N TYR A 104 -8.88 15.71 23.49
CA TYR A 104 -9.54 14.68 22.69
C TYR A 104 -8.80 14.50 21.37
N PHE A 105 -8.22 13.32 21.14
CA PHE A 105 -7.64 12.96 19.86
C PHE A 105 -8.73 12.92 18.77
N ILE A 106 -8.56 13.72 17.72
CA ILE A 106 -9.45 13.74 16.55
C ILE A 106 -8.89 12.80 15.48
N THR A 107 -7.63 13.02 15.08
CA THR A 107 -7.01 12.29 13.96
C THR A 107 -5.49 12.44 13.94
N LYS A 108 -4.83 11.61 13.12
CA LYS A 108 -3.39 11.62 12.90
C LYS A 108 -3.09 11.60 11.40
N ILE A 109 -2.22 12.52 10.98
CA ILE A 109 -1.51 12.41 9.70
C ILE A 109 -0.26 11.59 10.01
N SER A 110 -0.13 10.44 9.36
CA SER A 110 0.91 9.49 9.73
C SER A 110 2.31 9.92 9.31
N GLN A 111 3.25 9.15 9.84
CA GLN A 111 4.68 9.13 9.58
C GLN A 111 5.01 9.16 8.09
N ARG A 112 5.58 10.26 7.61
CA ARG A 112 6.20 10.39 6.28
C ARG A 112 7.71 10.37 6.42
N HIS A 113 8.37 9.51 5.65
CA HIS A 113 9.82 9.55 5.43
C HIS A 113 10.18 10.74 4.52
N VAL A 114 11.06 11.61 4.99
CA VAL A 114 11.57 12.79 4.28
C VAL A 114 13.09 12.80 4.43
N TYR A 115 13.79 12.95 3.32
CA TYR A 115 15.23 13.25 3.32
C TYR A 115 15.39 14.76 3.18
N PHE A 116 16.01 15.38 4.18
CA PHE A 116 16.37 16.80 4.17
C PHE A 116 17.80 16.92 3.66
N ASP A 117 18.04 17.79 2.68
CA ASP A 117 19.32 17.84 1.95
C ASP A 117 20.36 18.83 2.53
N GLY A 118 20.02 19.45 3.66
CA GLY A 118 20.86 20.38 4.41
C GLY A 118 21.15 21.74 3.74
N LYS A 119 20.62 22.03 2.54
CA LYS A 119 20.83 23.31 1.87
C LYS A 119 19.98 24.42 2.50
N ASP A 120 20.37 25.67 2.26
CA ASP A 120 19.67 26.88 2.73
C ASP A 120 19.37 26.89 4.25
N ASN A 121 20.33 26.43 5.07
CA ASN A 121 20.22 26.23 6.52
C ASN A 121 19.16 25.20 6.95
N GLY A 122 18.82 24.26 6.05
CA GLY A 122 17.86 23.19 6.27
C GLY A 122 16.41 23.68 6.37
N LEU A 123 16.11 24.89 5.89
CA LEU A 123 14.78 25.51 5.97
C LEU A 123 13.82 24.95 4.90
N GLU A 124 13.04 23.93 5.27
CA GLU A 124 11.98 23.38 4.43
C GLU A 124 10.59 23.71 4.99
N GLU A 125 9.67 24.15 4.12
CA GLU A 125 8.25 24.27 4.44
C GLU A 125 7.50 22.96 4.17
N TYR A 126 6.69 22.52 5.15
CA TYR A 126 5.85 21.34 5.02
C TYR A 126 4.41 21.62 5.43
N SER A 127 3.46 21.11 4.64
CA SER A 127 2.02 21.21 4.91
C SER A 127 1.43 19.90 5.44
N PHE A 128 0.87 19.95 6.63
CA PHE A 128 0.00 18.92 7.20
C PHE A 128 -1.46 19.23 6.82
N ILE A 129 -2.19 18.24 6.30
CA ILE A 129 -3.57 18.41 5.80
C ILE A 129 -4.50 17.45 6.57
N PHE A 130 -5.36 18.01 7.41
CA PHE A 130 -6.37 17.27 8.17
C PHE A 130 -7.72 17.30 7.43
N ASN A 131 -8.42 16.16 7.41
CA ASN A 131 -9.70 16.00 6.72
C ASN A 131 -10.85 16.65 7.51
N GLY A 132 -11.56 17.59 6.88
CA GLY A 132 -12.66 18.35 7.46
C GLY A 132 -13.85 17.49 7.89
N THR A 133 -14.21 16.45 7.15
CA THR A 133 -15.26 15.50 7.55
C THR A 133 -14.92 14.73 8.84
N ILE A 134 -13.64 14.45 9.11
CA ILE A 134 -13.24 13.86 10.41
C ILE A 134 -13.40 14.91 11.53
N ILE A 135 -13.05 16.18 11.26
CA ILE A 135 -13.23 17.27 12.22
C ILE A 135 -14.72 17.50 12.50
N TYR A 136 -15.58 17.57 11.47
CA TYR A 136 -17.04 17.66 11.61
C TYR A 136 -17.59 16.51 12.47
N ASN A 137 -17.25 15.27 12.13
CA ASN A 137 -17.74 14.08 12.84
C ASN A 137 -17.20 13.95 14.27
N SER A 138 -16.14 14.68 14.63
CA SER A 138 -15.68 14.76 16.02
C SER A 138 -16.65 15.52 16.93
N ALA A 139 -17.52 16.37 16.36
CA ALA A 139 -18.45 17.25 17.09
C ALA A 139 -17.76 18.17 18.12
N HIS A 140 -16.48 18.47 17.93
CA HIS A 140 -15.68 19.30 18.82
C HIS A 140 -15.18 20.55 18.09
N ASP A 141 -15.58 21.74 18.57
CA ASP A 141 -15.03 23.00 18.08
C ASP A 141 -13.54 23.16 18.47
N GLY A 142 -12.85 23.99 17.68
CA GLY A 142 -11.50 24.48 17.98
C GLY A 142 -11.49 25.70 18.91
N PRO A 143 -10.31 26.25 19.23
CA PRO A 143 -9.03 25.99 18.57
C PRO A 143 -8.48 24.59 18.84
N TYR A 144 -7.89 23.98 17.82
CA TYR A 144 -7.31 22.65 17.91
C TYR A 144 -5.85 22.73 18.35
N LEU A 145 -5.41 21.71 19.07
CA LEU A 145 -4.01 21.49 19.40
C LEU A 145 -3.41 20.54 18.36
N VAL A 146 -2.53 21.07 17.53
CA VAL A 146 -1.72 20.33 16.58
C VAL A 146 -0.40 19.95 17.25
N LYS A 147 -0.13 18.66 17.38
CA LYS A 147 1.19 18.14 17.75
C LYS A 147 1.94 17.78 16.49
N ILE A 148 3.23 18.11 16.41
CA ILE A 148 4.12 17.69 15.32
C ILE A 148 5.32 17.01 15.95
N VAL A 149 5.59 15.78 15.52
CA VAL A 149 6.71 14.96 15.99
C VAL A 149 7.60 14.64 14.80
N LEU A 150 8.90 14.83 14.98
CA LEU A 150 9.91 14.51 13.99
C LEU A 150 10.95 13.60 14.63
N ILE A 151 11.22 12.46 13.99
CA ILE A 151 12.10 11.40 14.48
C ILE A 151 13.20 11.22 13.44
N SER A 152 14.47 11.31 13.84
CA SER A 152 15.58 10.97 12.94
C SER A 152 15.64 9.45 12.74
N GLU A 153 15.93 9.02 11.51
CA GLU A 153 16.14 7.59 11.21
C GLU A 153 17.61 7.19 11.34
N ASP A 154 18.51 8.17 11.22
CA ASP A 154 19.96 8.02 11.33
C ASP A 154 20.48 8.24 12.76
N SER A 155 19.63 8.68 13.71
CA SER A 155 19.97 8.92 15.12
C SER A 155 18.78 8.76 16.07
N ASP A 156 19.01 8.45 17.35
CA ASP A 156 17.97 8.32 18.40
C ASP A 156 17.31 9.66 18.83
N PHE A 157 17.35 10.69 17.97
CA PHE A 157 16.87 12.03 18.28
C PHE A 157 15.44 12.28 17.78
N GLN A 158 14.65 12.99 18.60
CA GLN A 158 13.27 13.38 18.33
C GLN A 158 13.04 14.86 18.68
N VAL A 159 12.42 15.63 17.77
CA VAL A 159 11.80 16.93 18.05
C VAL A 159 10.29 16.72 18.28
N GLU A 160 9.69 17.42 19.23
CA GLU A 160 8.24 17.65 19.28
C GLU A 160 7.98 19.15 19.36
N THR A 161 6.97 19.63 18.65
CA THR A 161 6.38 20.96 18.86
C THR A 161 4.86 20.85 18.94
N SER A 162 4.24 21.88 19.50
CA SER A 162 2.78 21.98 19.64
C SER A 162 2.32 23.37 19.23
N TYR A 163 1.21 23.42 18.50
CA TYR A 163 0.63 24.64 17.97
C TYR A 163 -0.87 24.65 18.19
N THR A 164 -1.40 25.80 18.60
CA THR A 164 -2.84 26.03 18.77
C THR A 164 -3.35 26.80 17.56
N THR A 165 -4.32 26.24 16.84
CA THR A 165 -4.90 26.87 15.64
C THR A 165 -5.73 28.11 15.98
N LYS A 166 -6.22 28.81 14.96
CA LYS A 166 -7.38 29.70 15.09
C LYS A 166 -8.61 28.91 15.57
N SER A 167 -9.64 29.62 16.02
CA SER A 167 -10.95 29.03 16.29
C SER A 167 -11.65 28.66 14.98
N TYR A 168 -11.95 27.38 14.80
CA TYR A 168 -12.84 26.85 13.77
C TYR A 168 -13.99 26.12 14.46
N SER A 169 -15.22 26.26 13.99
CA SER A 169 -16.29 25.39 14.47
C SER A 169 -16.26 24.06 13.73
N TYR A 170 -16.57 22.93 14.36
CA TYR A 170 -16.68 21.66 13.64
C TYR A 170 -17.78 21.74 12.55
N ASN A 171 -18.86 22.50 12.81
CA ASN A 171 -19.94 22.76 11.85
C ASN A 171 -19.52 23.66 10.68
N SER A 172 -18.33 24.26 10.71
CA SER A 172 -17.78 24.96 9.54
C SER A 172 -17.11 24.00 8.56
N PHE A 173 -16.90 22.73 8.90
CA PHE A 173 -16.37 21.71 8.00
C PHE A 173 -17.47 20.88 7.36
N SER A 174 -17.21 20.30 6.19
CA SER A 174 -18.21 19.53 5.45
C SER A 174 -18.53 18.18 6.13
N PRO A 175 -19.81 17.85 6.38
CA PRO A 175 -20.22 16.53 6.91
C PRO A 175 -19.97 15.39 5.93
N SER A 176 -19.74 15.72 4.66
CA SER A 176 -19.71 14.79 3.55
C SER A 176 -18.76 15.33 2.48
N HIS A 177 -17.46 15.07 2.62
CA HIS A 177 -16.48 15.32 1.55
C HIS A 177 -16.64 14.32 0.39
N ALA A 178 -17.84 14.27 -0.18
CA ALA A 178 -18.10 13.69 -1.48
C ALA A 178 -17.51 14.64 -2.53
N GLN A 179 -16.18 14.76 -2.56
CA GLN A 179 -15.49 15.54 -3.59
C GLN A 179 -16.06 15.12 -4.95
N PRO A 180 -16.53 16.06 -5.79
CA PRO A 180 -16.63 15.78 -7.21
C PRO A 180 -15.24 15.31 -7.64
N LEU A 181 -15.16 14.10 -8.17
CA LEU A 181 -13.90 13.46 -8.54
C LEU A 181 -13.09 14.44 -9.40
N ARG A 182 -11.97 14.98 -8.87
CA ARG A 182 -11.07 15.84 -9.66
C ARG A 182 -10.66 15.03 -10.89
N PRO A 183 -11.14 15.34 -12.12
CA PRO A 183 -11.07 14.39 -13.24
C PRO A 183 -9.65 13.98 -13.59
N GLU A 184 -8.73 14.91 -13.34
CA GLU A 184 -7.29 14.82 -13.51
C GLU A 184 -6.54 13.84 -12.59
N HIS A 185 -7.20 13.22 -11.61
CA HIS A 185 -6.60 12.22 -10.70
C HIS A 185 -7.30 10.86 -10.70
N ILE A 186 -8.47 10.75 -11.34
CA ILE A 186 -9.17 9.47 -11.48
C ILE A 186 -8.30 8.52 -12.33
N PRO A 187 -8.03 7.28 -11.88
CA PRO A 187 -7.41 6.29 -12.74
C PRO A 187 -8.39 5.88 -13.86
N GLU A 188 -8.00 6.07 -15.11
CA GLU A 188 -8.76 5.63 -16.27
C GLU A 188 -8.61 4.11 -16.45
N ALA A 189 -9.73 3.39 -16.51
CA ALA A 189 -9.75 1.98 -16.86
C ALA A 189 -10.29 1.78 -18.28
N THR A 190 -9.47 1.19 -19.16
CA THR A 190 -9.87 0.74 -20.50
C THR A 190 -9.96 -0.78 -20.52
N PHE A 191 -11.08 -1.30 -21.04
CA PHE A 191 -11.33 -2.74 -21.14
C PHE A 191 -11.18 -3.20 -22.59
N GLY A 192 -10.14 -3.99 -22.86
CA GLY A 192 -10.00 -4.76 -24.09
C GLY A 192 -10.56 -6.17 -23.92
N ASP A 193 -10.66 -6.91 -25.03
CA ASP A 193 -11.11 -8.31 -25.02
C ASP A 193 -10.24 -9.17 -24.09
N ASP A 194 -8.92 -9.04 -24.23
CA ASP A 194 -7.92 -9.84 -23.52
C ASP A 194 -7.10 -9.04 -22.48
N SER A 195 -7.42 -7.77 -22.23
CA SER A 195 -6.70 -6.96 -21.23
C SER A 195 -7.56 -5.93 -20.48
N ILE A 196 -7.09 -5.55 -19.29
CA ILE A 196 -7.50 -4.32 -18.60
C ILE A 196 -6.30 -3.39 -18.58
N THR A 197 -6.45 -2.15 -19.04
CA THR A 197 -5.44 -1.11 -18.89
C THR A 197 -5.93 -0.09 -17.88
N ILE A 198 -5.24 0.03 -16.75
CA ILE A 198 -5.43 1.09 -15.75
C ILE A 198 -4.33 2.13 -15.98
N ARG A 199 -4.70 3.41 -16.12
CA ARG A 199 -3.77 4.53 -16.37
C ARG A 199 -4.03 5.67 -15.39
N ASN A 200 -2.97 6.24 -14.85
CA ASN A 200 -3.01 7.58 -14.25
C ASN A 200 -1.84 8.43 -14.77
N LYS A 201 -1.63 9.63 -14.20
CA LYS A 201 -0.54 10.56 -14.57
C LYS A 201 0.88 9.97 -14.38
N VAL A 202 1.05 8.97 -13.51
CA VAL A 202 2.37 8.45 -13.11
C VAL A 202 2.65 7.08 -13.71
N PHE A 203 1.66 6.18 -13.73
CA PHE A 203 1.82 4.77 -14.10
C PHE A 203 0.70 4.24 -15.00
N VAL A 204 1.04 3.20 -15.74
CA VAL A 204 0.09 2.33 -16.46
C VAL A 204 0.26 0.90 -15.94
N VAL A 205 -0.85 0.24 -15.66
CA VAL A 205 -0.94 -1.17 -15.29
C VAL A 205 -1.78 -1.88 -16.35
N ASN A 206 -1.15 -2.73 -17.15
CA ASN A 206 -1.84 -3.64 -18.05
C ASN A 206 -1.96 -5.00 -17.39
N LEU A 207 -3.19 -5.47 -17.18
CA LEU A 207 -3.48 -6.84 -16.79
C LEU A 207 -3.94 -7.62 -18.00
N ASN A 208 -3.36 -8.80 -18.21
CA ASN A 208 -3.82 -9.74 -19.22
C ASN A 208 -4.93 -10.63 -18.61
N ARG A 209 -6.00 -10.85 -19.40
CA ARG A 209 -7.20 -11.62 -19.03
C ARG A 209 -7.15 -13.07 -19.50
N THR A 210 -6.28 -13.39 -20.45
CA THR A 210 -6.04 -14.76 -20.94
C THR A 210 -4.94 -15.46 -20.16
N MET A 211 -4.07 -14.68 -19.52
CA MET A 211 -2.94 -15.13 -18.74
C MET A 211 -2.78 -14.15 -17.58
N PRO A 212 -2.64 -14.59 -16.32
CA PRO A 212 -2.56 -13.73 -15.16
C PRO A 212 -1.15 -13.11 -15.09
N GLU A 213 -0.98 -12.07 -15.89
CA GLU A 213 0.21 -11.28 -16.05
C GLU A 213 -0.14 -9.81 -15.85
N ILE A 214 0.68 -9.14 -15.06
CA ILE A 214 0.57 -7.71 -14.74
C ILE A 214 1.83 -7.05 -15.27
N THR A 215 1.66 -6.10 -16.17
CA THR A 215 2.73 -5.26 -16.70
C THR A 215 2.54 -3.84 -16.18
N TYR A 216 3.51 -3.36 -15.41
CA TYR A 216 3.52 -2.04 -14.78
C TYR A 216 4.62 -1.19 -15.40
N TYR A 217 4.34 0.08 -15.71
CA TYR A 217 5.34 0.99 -16.27
C TYR A 217 4.97 2.47 -16.06
N TYR A 218 5.94 3.36 -16.20
CA TYR A 218 5.71 4.81 -16.11
C TYR A 218 4.83 5.31 -17.28
N ALA A 219 3.84 6.14 -16.97
CA ALA A 219 2.89 6.68 -17.94
C ALA A 219 3.51 7.77 -18.82
N SER A 220 4.52 8.49 -18.31
CA SER A 220 5.19 9.62 -18.95
C SER A 220 6.06 9.23 -20.15
N ASP A 221 6.57 8.00 -20.18
CA ASP A 221 7.52 7.52 -21.18
C ASP A 221 7.11 6.17 -21.82
N ASN A 222 5.92 5.66 -21.46
CA ASN A 222 5.40 4.37 -21.90
C ASN A 222 6.34 3.18 -21.59
N GLY A 223 7.15 3.28 -20.52
CA GLY A 223 7.94 2.21 -19.92
C GLY A 223 9.41 2.13 -20.29
N THR A 224 9.94 3.04 -21.12
CA THR A 224 11.34 3.00 -21.57
C THR A 224 12.39 3.09 -20.44
N THR A 225 12.07 3.78 -19.35
CA THR A 225 12.91 3.95 -18.17
C THR A 225 12.75 2.79 -17.18
N GLY A 226 11.53 2.31 -17.00
CA GLY A 226 11.18 1.21 -16.11
C GLY A 226 9.84 0.57 -16.47
N LYS A 227 9.89 -0.75 -16.69
CA LYS A 227 8.74 -1.62 -16.85
C LYS A 227 9.01 -2.92 -16.12
N PHE A 228 8.01 -3.36 -15.38
CA PHE A 228 8.01 -4.57 -14.57
C PHE A 228 6.91 -5.49 -15.06
N VAL A 229 7.21 -6.78 -15.18
CA VAL A 229 6.22 -7.80 -15.54
C VAL A 229 6.20 -8.87 -14.46
N MET A 230 5.04 -9.04 -13.83
CA MET A 230 4.74 -10.10 -12.88
C MET A 230 3.85 -11.14 -13.58
N LYS A 231 4.29 -12.40 -13.61
CA LYS A 231 3.55 -13.51 -14.23
C LYS A 231 3.26 -14.58 -13.19
N TYR A 232 2.00 -14.96 -12.96
CA TYR A 232 1.66 -16.10 -12.13
C TYR A 232 1.70 -17.39 -12.97
N THR A 233 2.57 -18.33 -12.61
CA THR A 233 2.90 -19.49 -13.47
C THR A 233 2.28 -20.79 -12.96
N LYS A 234 2.38 -21.07 -11.66
CA LYS A 234 1.93 -22.35 -11.06
C LYS A 234 1.40 -22.17 -9.65
N VAL A 235 0.48 -23.04 -9.25
CA VAL A 235 0.18 -23.29 -7.83
C VAL A 235 0.73 -24.65 -7.47
N HIS A 236 1.47 -24.75 -6.36
CA HIS A 236 2.01 -26.00 -5.84
C HIS A 236 1.29 -26.39 -4.54
N ALA A 237 0.85 -27.64 -4.44
CA ALA A 237 0.47 -28.26 -3.18
C ALA A 237 1.64 -29.14 -2.73
N PHE A 238 2.14 -28.92 -1.51
CA PHE A 238 3.38 -29.53 -1.05
C PHE A 238 3.31 -30.01 0.40
N GLN A 239 4.27 -30.87 0.76
CA GLN A 239 4.52 -31.31 2.12
C GLN A 239 5.82 -30.71 2.63
N ASP A 240 5.74 -29.72 3.51
CA ASP A 240 6.89 -29.22 4.27
C ASP A 240 7.40 -30.33 5.21
N LYS A 241 8.48 -31.00 4.79
CA LYS A 241 9.14 -32.12 5.48
C LYS A 241 10.17 -31.60 6.48
N ASN A 242 10.88 -30.54 6.10
CA ASN A 242 11.99 -29.99 6.88
C ASN A 242 11.54 -28.99 7.97
N LYS A 243 10.25 -28.60 7.96
CA LYS A 243 9.57 -27.67 8.89
C LYS A 243 10.06 -26.23 8.79
N ASN A 244 10.69 -25.83 7.68
CA ASN A 244 11.15 -24.47 7.49
C ASN A 244 10.02 -23.51 7.06
N LEU A 245 8.83 -24.02 6.70
CA LEU A 245 7.77 -23.25 6.02
C LEU A 245 8.30 -22.58 4.75
N VAL A 246 8.90 -23.33 3.84
CA VAL A 246 9.38 -22.89 2.52
C VAL A 246 9.08 -24.01 1.52
N PHE A 247 8.56 -23.66 0.34
CA PHE A 247 8.39 -24.62 -0.74
C PHE A 247 9.74 -25.00 -1.34
N ASP A 248 10.17 -26.24 -1.12
CA ASP A 248 11.29 -26.86 -1.82
C ASP A 248 10.77 -27.76 -2.98
N ASN A 249 11.49 -27.81 -4.11
CA ASN A 249 10.98 -28.49 -5.32
C ASN A 249 10.73 -29.99 -5.14
N ASP A 250 11.46 -30.67 -4.24
CA ASP A 250 11.28 -32.08 -3.91
C ASP A 250 10.12 -32.34 -2.93
N GLU A 251 9.53 -31.29 -2.37
CA GLU A 251 8.34 -31.33 -1.51
C GLU A 251 7.02 -31.21 -2.29
N SER A 252 7.09 -30.81 -3.57
CA SER A 252 5.92 -30.71 -4.45
C SER A 252 5.22 -32.06 -4.62
N LEU A 253 3.94 -32.12 -4.24
CA LEU A 253 3.10 -33.32 -4.36
C LEU A 253 2.19 -33.25 -5.59
N ALA A 254 1.62 -32.06 -5.85
CA ALA A 254 0.82 -31.78 -7.04
C ALA A 254 1.02 -30.32 -7.44
N HIS A 255 0.77 -29.99 -8.70
CA HIS A 255 0.78 -28.59 -9.15
C HIS A 255 -0.29 -28.33 -10.21
N ALA A 256 -0.87 -27.13 -10.19
CA ALA A 256 -1.73 -26.63 -11.25
C ALA A 256 -0.95 -25.61 -12.09
N ASN A 257 -1.06 -25.68 -13.41
CA ASN A 257 -0.55 -24.61 -14.28
C ASN A 257 -1.60 -23.49 -14.34
N VAL A 258 -1.16 -22.27 -14.04
CA VAL A 258 -2.00 -21.09 -13.86
C VAL A 258 -2.08 -20.27 -15.16
N ARG A 259 -1.06 -20.42 -16.02
CA ARG A 259 -0.87 -19.68 -17.27
C ARG A 259 -1.88 -20.04 -18.37
N PHE A 260 -2.38 -21.27 -18.36
CA PHE A 260 -3.21 -21.84 -19.44
C PHE A 260 -4.70 -21.92 -19.09
N GLN A 261 -5.12 -21.21 -18.03
CA GLN A 261 -6.47 -21.29 -17.50
C GLN A 261 -7.31 -20.10 -17.96
N LYS A 262 -8.62 -20.30 -18.07
CA LYS A 262 -9.54 -19.24 -18.47
C LYS A 262 -9.91 -18.39 -17.26
N TRP A 263 -9.40 -17.17 -17.22
CA TRP A 263 -9.71 -16.23 -16.15
C TRP A 263 -11.00 -15.45 -16.42
N HIS A 264 -11.78 -15.30 -15.37
CA HIS A 264 -13.00 -14.52 -15.32
C HIS A 264 -12.75 -13.29 -14.45
N ILE A 265 -12.90 -12.08 -14.98
CA ILE A 265 -12.95 -10.89 -14.12
C ILE A 265 -14.33 -10.86 -13.46
N GLY A 266 -14.36 -10.64 -12.15
CA GLY A 266 -15.56 -10.35 -11.37
C GLY A 266 -15.97 -8.89 -11.49
N ASN A 267 -16.52 -8.34 -10.41
CA ASN A 267 -16.92 -6.93 -10.37
C ASN A 267 -15.68 -6.04 -10.38
N ILE A 268 -15.77 -4.94 -11.14
CA ILE A 268 -14.77 -3.88 -11.17
C ILE A 268 -15.39 -2.64 -10.53
N ASN A 269 -14.80 -2.21 -9.42
CA ASN A 269 -15.22 -1.07 -8.63
C ASN A 269 -14.18 0.04 -8.79
N ILE A 270 -14.57 1.11 -9.49
CA ILE A 270 -13.77 2.34 -9.63
C ILE A 270 -14.47 3.39 -8.81
N ALA A 271 -13.86 3.80 -7.70
CA ALA A 271 -14.50 4.69 -6.74
C ALA A 271 -13.47 5.52 -5.98
N ARG A 272 -13.98 6.55 -5.31
CA ARG A 272 -13.26 7.30 -4.27
C ARG A 272 -13.86 6.93 -2.92
N ASP A 273 -13.00 6.71 -1.94
CA ASP A 273 -13.40 6.49 -0.56
C ASP A 273 -12.48 7.30 0.37
N LEU A 274 -13.06 7.89 1.42
CA LEU A 274 -12.36 8.83 2.31
C LEU A 274 -11.19 8.20 3.07
N ALA A 275 -11.26 6.90 3.33
CA ALA A 275 -10.22 6.13 4.00
C ALA A 275 -9.24 5.47 3.02
N LYS A 276 -9.59 5.33 1.73
CA LYS A 276 -8.79 4.65 0.68
C LYS A 276 -8.12 5.57 -0.36
N GLY A 277 -8.61 6.79 -0.55
CA GLY A 277 -8.28 7.64 -1.71
C GLY A 277 -9.07 7.25 -2.97
N ASP A 278 -8.55 7.60 -4.15
CA ASP A 278 -9.08 7.08 -5.42
C ASP A 278 -8.59 5.64 -5.60
N TYR A 279 -9.49 4.70 -5.90
CA TYR A 279 -9.12 3.30 -6.02
C TYR A 279 -9.81 2.56 -7.17
N ILE A 280 -9.12 1.53 -7.66
CA ILE A 280 -9.71 0.50 -8.53
C ILE A 280 -9.56 -0.84 -7.83
N GLU A 281 -10.69 -1.46 -7.55
CA GLU A 281 -10.80 -2.81 -7.01
C GLU A 281 -11.41 -3.75 -8.05
N PHE A 282 -10.79 -4.90 -8.29
CA PHE A 282 -11.41 -5.98 -9.07
C PHE A 282 -10.89 -7.34 -8.67
N ASP A 283 -11.71 -8.36 -8.88
CA ASP A 283 -11.35 -9.75 -8.70
C ASP A 283 -11.11 -10.41 -10.07
N MET A 284 -10.11 -11.27 -10.19
CA MET A 284 -10.01 -12.27 -11.25
C MET A 284 -10.11 -13.66 -10.63
N ALA A 285 -10.90 -14.56 -11.22
CA ALA A 285 -11.04 -15.93 -10.74
C ALA A 285 -10.81 -16.96 -11.85
N SER A 286 -10.27 -18.12 -11.49
CA SER A 286 -10.14 -19.26 -12.39
C SER A 286 -10.29 -20.58 -11.64
N SER A 287 -10.88 -21.56 -12.32
CA SER A 287 -10.68 -22.97 -11.96
C SER A 287 -9.25 -23.38 -12.29
N LEU A 288 -8.62 -24.16 -11.42
CA LEU A 288 -7.30 -24.74 -11.55
C LEU A 288 -7.40 -26.26 -11.38
N ASP A 289 -6.94 -27.01 -12.37
CA ASP A 289 -6.75 -28.45 -12.23
C ASP A 289 -5.34 -28.77 -11.72
N PHE A 290 -5.25 -29.34 -10.51
CA PHE A 290 -4.00 -29.91 -10.02
C PHE A 290 -3.65 -31.19 -10.76
N LEU A 291 -2.47 -31.22 -11.36
CA LEU A 291 -1.88 -32.37 -12.02
C LEU A 291 -1.04 -33.18 -11.02
N ASP A 292 -1.42 -34.44 -10.84
CA ASP A 292 -0.64 -35.53 -10.25
C ASP A 292 -0.93 -36.82 -11.06
N LYS A 293 -0.19 -37.90 -10.80
CA LYS A 293 -0.20 -39.18 -11.53
C LYS A 293 -1.56 -39.86 -11.69
N ASN A 294 -2.60 -39.48 -10.93
CA ASN A 294 -3.87 -40.22 -10.89
C ASN A 294 -5.17 -39.38 -10.94
N PHE A 295 -5.16 -38.04 -10.78
CA PHE A 295 -6.40 -37.26 -10.73
C PHE A 295 -6.26 -35.82 -11.24
N LEU A 296 -7.33 -35.33 -11.88
CA LEU A 296 -7.66 -33.90 -11.98
C LEU A 296 -8.46 -33.50 -10.74
N LYS A 297 -8.10 -32.39 -10.09
CA LYS A 297 -8.83 -31.82 -8.94
C LYS A 297 -8.94 -30.31 -9.11
N VAL A 298 -10.17 -29.82 -9.09
CA VAL A 298 -10.50 -28.40 -9.20
C VAL A 298 -10.18 -27.67 -7.90
N CYS A 299 -9.50 -26.54 -8.02
CA CYS A 299 -9.37 -25.51 -6.99
C CYS A 299 -9.75 -24.16 -7.64
N GLU A 300 -10.46 -23.29 -6.91
CA GLU A 300 -10.74 -21.95 -7.41
C GLU A 300 -9.70 -20.98 -6.87
N ILE A 301 -8.88 -20.40 -7.76
CA ILE A 301 -8.01 -19.28 -7.41
C ILE A 301 -8.76 -17.98 -7.68
N GLY A 302 -8.74 -17.07 -6.72
CA GLY A 302 -9.08 -15.67 -6.87
C GLY A 302 -7.82 -14.80 -6.72
N ILE A 303 -7.68 -13.78 -7.54
CA ILE A 303 -6.69 -12.72 -7.38
C ILE A 303 -7.45 -11.41 -7.32
N LYS A 304 -7.45 -10.78 -6.16
CA LYS A 304 -8.06 -9.47 -5.93
C LYS A 304 -6.99 -8.41 -6.13
N PHE A 305 -7.36 -7.36 -6.82
CA PHE A 305 -6.49 -6.22 -7.08
C PHE A 305 -7.07 -5.01 -6.35
N HIS A 306 -6.20 -4.28 -5.67
CA HIS A 306 -6.51 -3.05 -4.99
C HIS A 306 -5.49 -1.99 -5.41
N TYR A 307 -5.80 -1.27 -6.49
CA TYR A 307 -4.99 -0.14 -6.93
C TYR A 307 -5.44 1.11 -6.16
N PHE A 308 -4.53 1.76 -5.44
CA PHE A 308 -4.82 2.93 -4.64
C PHE A 308 -3.98 4.13 -5.10
N ILE A 309 -4.63 5.28 -5.24
CA ILE A 309 -4.01 6.58 -5.40
C ILE A 309 -4.32 7.38 -4.14
N ALA A 310 -3.35 7.46 -3.24
CA ALA A 310 -3.37 8.41 -2.14
C ALA A 310 -2.93 9.78 -2.70
N THR A 311 -3.88 10.54 -3.24
CA THR A 311 -3.63 11.92 -3.68
C THR A 311 -3.33 12.81 -2.47
N GLY A 312 -2.04 13.10 -2.24
CA GLY A 312 -1.56 13.95 -1.15
C GLY A 312 -0.80 13.19 -0.05
N ASN A 313 -0.56 13.87 1.07
CA ASN A 313 0.17 13.33 2.23
C ASN A 313 -0.72 12.44 3.14
N THR A 314 -1.85 11.94 2.65
CA THR A 314 -2.79 11.15 3.45
C THR A 314 -2.28 9.74 3.64
N THR A 315 -2.39 9.25 4.88
CA THR A 315 -2.11 7.85 5.18
C THR A 315 -3.41 7.06 5.28
N VAL A 316 -3.54 6.09 4.39
CA VAL A 316 -4.71 5.24 4.20
C VAL A 316 -4.46 3.92 4.92
N THR A 317 -5.20 3.66 6.00
CA THR A 317 -5.16 2.35 6.68
C THR A 317 -6.41 1.57 6.31
N TYR A 318 -6.23 0.47 5.58
CA TYR A 318 -7.31 -0.42 5.14
C TYR A 318 -6.97 -1.87 5.49
N GLY A 319 -7.83 -2.51 6.30
CA GLY A 319 -7.58 -3.85 6.82
C GLY A 319 -6.28 -3.92 7.60
N ASN A 320 -5.35 -4.76 7.14
CA ASN A 320 -4.06 -5.00 7.79
C ASN A 320 -2.91 -4.14 7.22
N TYR A 321 -3.22 -3.10 6.44
CA TYR A 321 -2.22 -2.40 5.64
C TYR A 321 -2.37 -0.89 5.68
N THR A 322 -1.22 -0.21 5.63
CA THR A 322 -1.10 1.25 5.64
C THR A 322 -0.42 1.70 4.35
N ILE A 323 -0.94 2.75 3.69
CA ILE A 323 -0.39 3.39 2.49
C ILE A 323 0.04 4.79 2.90
N THR A 324 1.29 5.17 2.69
CA THR A 324 1.83 6.47 3.14
C THR A 324 2.07 7.40 1.94
N GLY A 325 0.96 7.94 1.40
CA GLY A 325 0.99 8.84 0.24
C GLY A 325 1.41 8.19 -1.08
N GLY A 326 1.19 8.92 -2.19
CA GLY A 326 1.63 8.51 -3.52
C GLY A 326 0.69 7.49 -4.20
N VAL A 327 1.24 6.73 -5.15
CA VAL A 327 0.51 5.72 -5.93
C VAL A 327 1.00 4.34 -5.51
N GLU A 328 0.08 3.50 -5.01
CA GLU A 328 0.41 2.16 -4.54
C GLU A 328 -0.52 1.12 -5.16
N MET A 329 0.04 0.08 -5.76
CA MET A 329 -0.72 -1.08 -6.21
C MET A 329 -0.55 -2.22 -5.21
N LYS A 330 -1.65 -2.60 -4.55
CA LYS A 330 -1.75 -3.83 -3.77
C LYS A 330 -2.42 -4.91 -4.61
N ILE A 331 -1.93 -6.13 -4.47
CA ILE A 331 -2.54 -7.34 -5.04
C ILE A 331 -2.76 -8.26 -3.87
N ASP A 332 -3.98 -8.75 -3.64
CA ASP A 332 -4.36 -9.70 -2.60
C ASP A 332 -4.78 -11.02 -3.23
N ILE A 333 -4.09 -12.12 -2.92
CA ILE A 333 -4.32 -13.42 -3.56
C ILE A 333 -5.13 -14.36 -2.67
N ILE A 334 -6.27 -14.82 -3.16
CA ILE A 334 -7.32 -15.54 -2.42
C ILE A 334 -7.44 -16.98 -2.96
N PHE A 335 -7.21 -18.00 -2.14
CA PHE A 335 -7.28 -19.41 -2.59
C PHE A 335 -8.50 -20.16 -2.04
N THR A 336 -9.53 -20.32 -2.85
CA THR A 336 -10.74 -21.07 -2.51
C THR A 336 -10.59 -22.53 -2.92
N ILE A 337 -10.12 -23.36 -1.99
CA ILE A 337 -10.03 -24.81 -2.21
C ILE A 337 -11.41 -25.43 -1.97
N SER A 338 -12.05 -25.95 -3.02
CA SER A 338 -13.36 -26.61 -2.95
C SER A 338 -13.32 -27.99 -2.28
N GLU A 339 -12.18 -28.70 -2.39
CA GLU A 339 -12.01 -30.06 -1.87
C GLU A 339 -10.71 -30.23 -1.03
N PRO A 340 -10.55 -29.51 0.10
CA PRO A 340 -9.30 -29.48 0.86
C PRO A 340 -8.88 -30.85 1.40
N ASP A 341 -9.84 -31.70 1.79
CA ASP A 341 -9.61 -33.08 2.22
C ASP A 341 -8.88 -33.93 1.17
N LYS A 342 -9.06 -33.63 -0.12
CA LYS A 342 -8.38 -34.33 -1.21
C LYS A 342 -6.95 -33.85 -1.45
N LEU A 343 -6.55 -32.68 -0.95
CA LEU A 343 -5.15 -32.25 -0.94
C LEU A 343 -4.44 -32.81 0.29
N THR A 344 -5.07 -32.76 1.47
CA THR A 344 -4.49 -33.34 2.69
C THR A 344 -4.33 -34.86 2.60
N SER A 345 -5.21 -35.57 1.86
CA SER A 345 -5.06 -37.00 1.58
C SER A 345 -3.83 -37.34 0.71
N LEU A 346 -3.26 -36.38 -0.02
CA LEU A 346 -1.97 -36.55 -0.73
C LEU A 346 -0.77 -36.34 0.20
N GLY A 347 -1.00 -35.95 1.47
CA GLY A 347 0.03 -35.55 2.42
C GLY A 347 0.35 -34.05 2.41
N ALA A 348 -0.32 -33.27 1.56
CA ALA A 348 -0.08 -31.82 1.48
C ALA A 348 -0.51 -31.12 2.77
N ASN A 349 0.35 -30.25 3.28
CA ASN A 349 0.09 -29.38 4.42
C ASN A 349 0.06 -27.90 4.03
N TYR A 350 0.61 -27.54 2.86
CA TYR A 350 0.67 -26.17 2.38
C TYR A 350 0.36 -26.02 0.88
N ILE A 351 -0.08 -24.82 0.51
CA ILE A 351 -0.15 -24.34 -0.88
C ILE A 351 0.79 -23.14 -1.05
N ALA A 352 1.45 -23.11 -2.21
CA ALA A 352 2.40 -22.09 -2.68
C ALA A 352 2.00 -21.56 -4.06
N LEU A 353 2.25 -20.28 -4.35
CA LEU A 353 2.10 -19.68 -5.68
C LEU A 353 3.47 -19.35 -6.29
N GLU A 354 3.79 -19.99 -7.40
CA GLU A 354 4.94 -19.63 -8.23
C GLU A 354 4.57 -18.40 -9.07
N HIS A 355 5.39 -17.35 -8.95
CA HIS A 355 5.36 -16.21 -9.84
C HIS A 355 6.76 -15.82 -10.29
N VAL A 356 6.83 -15.16 -11.44
CA VAL A 356 8.07 -14.67 -12.05
C VAL A 356 7.98 -13.16 -12.15
N LEU A 357 8.95 -12.45 -11.55
CA LEU A 357 9.21 -11.05 -11.86
C LEU A 357 10.32 -10.94 -12.92
N SER A 358 10.16 -9.97 -13.82
CA SER A 358 11.16 -9.59 -14.83
C SER A 358 11.11 -8.09 -15.10
N ASP A 359 12.25 -7.50 -15.46
CA ASP A 359 12.35 -6.13 -15.97
C ASP A 359 12.87 -6.11 -17.42
N GLU A 360 12.73 -5.00 -18.15
CA GLU A 360 13.18 -4.92 -19.55
C GLU A 360 14.70 -4.86 -19.74
N LYS A 361 15.47 -4.62 -18.68
CA LYS A 361 16.94 -4.44 -18.76
C LYS A 361 17.68 -5.73 -18.46
N SER A 362 16.98 -6.74 -17.96
CA SER A 362 17.54 -8.01 -17.51
C SER A 362 16.50 -9.12 -17.71
N MET A 363 16.79 -10.12 -18.55
CA MET A 363 16.07 -11.41 -18.56
C MET A 363 16.43 -12.24 -17.31
N HIS A 364 16.20 -11.66 -16.13
CA HIS A 364 16.32 -12.32 -14.86
C HIS A 364 14.93 -12.78 -14.46
N ASP A 365 14.64 -14.06 -14.69
CA ASP A 365 13.47 -14.73 -14.14
C ASP A 365 13.67 -14.86 -12.62
N TYR A 366 13.21 -13.88 -11.86
CA TYR A 366 13.17 -13.98 -10.42
C TYR A 366 11.98 -14.85 -10.02
N ARG A 367 12.24 -16.14 -9.76
CA ARG A 367 11.28 -16.96 -9.01
C ARG A 367 11.38 -16.58 -7.55
N ILE A 368 10.33 -15.96 -7.04
CA ILE A 368 10.33 -15.47 -5.67
C ILE A 368 9.83 -16.59 -4.76
N TYR A 369 10.76 -17.11 -3.94
CA TYR A 369 10.55 -18.10 -2.88
C TYR A 369 10.80 -17.45 -1.48
N GLU A 370 10.07 -17.87 -0.46
CA GLU A 370 8.95 -17.03 0.01
C GLU A 370 8.51 -17.56 1.46
N ARG A 371 7.90 -16.78 2.43
CA ARG A 371 7.36 -17.30 3.74
C ARG A 371 6.15 -16.59 4.46
N SER A 372 5.04 -17.30 4.85
CA SER A 372 3.98 -16.79 5.79
C SER A 372 4.20 -17.08 7.28
N GLY A 373 3.74 -16.15 8.12
CA GLY A 373 3.17 -16.43 9.43
C GLY A 373 1.83 -15.70 9.59
N ILE A 374 0.81 -16.37 10.12
CA ILE A 374 -0.39 -15.69 10.62
C ILE A 374 -0.03 -15.10 12.01
N ARG A 375 -0.35 -13.83 12.22
CA ARG A 375 -0.54 -13.26 13.57
C ARG A 375 -2.04 -13.08 13.78
#